data_AF-A0AAU4X585-F1
#
_entry.id   AF-A0AAU4X585-F1
#
_cell.length_a   1.000
_cell.length_b   1.000
_cell.length_c   1.000
_cell.angle_alpha   90.00
_cell.angle_beta   90.00
_cell.angle_gamma   90.00
#
_symmetry.space_group_name_H-M   'P 1'
#
loop_
_entity.id
_entity.type
_entity.pdbx_description
1 polymer ?
#
loop_
_entity_poly.entity_id
_entity_poly.type
_entity_poly.pdbx_seq_one_letter_code
_entity_poly.pdbx_strand_id
1 'polypeptide(L)'
;MRKFAIGAAVSGALALSALVVPSASAATPDLTFSNVVVNNGKAIVVGTTSTVKVPITYTLTHPVGLVIDNKTGIAGIALYRGSSLSKMQNEMESDDLPSCTTTSTTATTVTNSCTEVIAIEPRDYFFGASDAGTWKVAGFYGLSTSTTDDSGNHISVNYGYDMWGGLGTTQIKRAAKLTADATPEPVNKGKTLTVKGALTRADWETTKYSGYAGQSVALQFKAKGATAYKTVKTVTSGSKGALTTTVKASADGSYRYSFAGTTTTGAATATGDYVDVK
;
A
#
# COMPACT_ATOMS: atom_id res chain seq x y z
N MET A 1 96.87 -22.24 18.37
CA MET A 1 96.68 -21.68 17.00
C MET A 1 95.39 -22.20 16.42
N ARG A 2 94.55 -21.29 15.88
CA ARG A 2 93.33 -21.51 15.06
C ARG A 2 92.12 -22.11 15.78
N LYS A 3 90.87 -21.71 15.57
CA LYS A 3 90.17 -20.61 14.84
C LYS A 3 88.72 -20.67 15.36
N PHE A 4 88.03 -19.53 15.46
CA PHE A 4 86.60 -19.45 15.79
C PHE A 4 85.70 -20.03 14.68
N ALA A 5 84.55 -20.60 15.07
CA ALA A 5 83.35 -20.66 14.25
C ALA A 5 82.10 -20.68 15.16
N ILE A 6 81.30 -19.62 15.07
CA ILE A 6 79.99 -19.46 15.69
C ILE A 6 78.97 -20.09 14.72
N GLY A 7 78.16 -21.01 15.21
CA GLY A 7 77.01 -21.56 14.48
C GLY A 7 75.74 -21.33 15.29
N ALA A 8 74.93 -20.37 14.85
CA ALA A 8 73.57 -20.16 15.33
C ALA A 8 72.63 -21.17 14.64
N ALA A 9 71.81 -21.88 15.41
CA ALA A 9 70.69 -22.67 14.89
C ALA A 9 69.38 -22.06 15.39
N VAL A 10 68.47 -21.88 14.44
CA VAL A 10 67.35 -20.96 14.40
C VAL A 10 66.13 -21.50 15.15
N SER A 11 65.47 -20.62 15.89
CA SER A 11 64.14 -20.80 16.45
C SER A 11 63.10 -20.98 15.34
N GLY A 12 62.43 -22.14 15.29
CA GLY A 12 61.26 -22.34 14.44
C GLY A 12 60.04 -21.66 15.03
N ALA A 13 59.63 -20.51 14.48
CA ALA A 13 58.36 -19.89 14.77
C ALA A 13 57.25 -20.60 13.98
N LEU A 14 56.24 -21.16 14.67
CA LEU A 14 54.97 -21.53 14.04
C LEU A 14 54.26 -20.25 13.60
N ALA A 15 54.31 -19.95 12.31
CA ALA A 15 53.45 -18.94 11.71
C ALA A 15 52.03 -19.52 11.59
N LEU A 16 51.16 -19.13 12.53
CA LEU A 16 49.72 -19.34 12.41
C LEU A 16 49.22 -18.38 11.31
N SER A 17 49.20 -18.84 10.06
CA SER A 17 48.57 -18.10 8.96
C SER A 17 47.07 -18.03 9.22
N ALA A 18 46.63 -16.90 9.79
CA ALA A 18 45.22 -16.55 9.85
C ALA A 18 44.72 -16.39 8.41
N LEU A 19 44.07 -17.44 7.88
CA LEU A 19 43.24 -17.34 6.71
C LEU A 19 42.08 -16.41 7.06
N VAL A 20 42.23 -15.12 6.73
CA VAL A 20 41.10 -14.20 6.68
C VAL A 20 40.28 -14.64 5.47
N VAL A 21 39.34 -15.56 5.69
CA VAL A 21 38.33 -15.89 4.68
C VAL A 21 37.58 -14.59 4.43
N PRO A 22 37.58 -14.03 3.20
CA PRO A 22 36.69 -12.93 2.90
C PRO A 22 35.28 -13.45 3.21
N SER A 23 34.57 -12.79 4.13
CA SER A 23 33.13 -12.98 4.21
C SER A 23 32.59 -12.72 2.82
N ALA A 24 32.18 -13.78 2.12
CA ALA A 24 31.60 -13.69 0.79
C ALA A 24 30.28 -12.95 0.94
N SER A 25 30.32 -11.61 0.85
CA SER A 25 29.13 -10.83 0.56
C SER A 25 28.67 -11.31 -0.81
N ALA A 26 27.57 -12.07 -0.84
CA ALA A 26 26.92 -12.41 -2.10
C ALA A 26 26.73 -11.11 -2.89
N ALA A 27 27.24 -11.08 -4.13
CA ALA A 27 27.10 -9.90 -4.97
C ALA A 27 25.61 -9.58 -5.11
N THR A 28 25.22 -8.36 -4.72
CA THR A 28 23.86 -7.86 -4.92
C THR A 28 23.51 -8.00 -6.40
N PRO A 29 22.41 -8.69 -6.75
CA PRO A 29 22.09 -8.92 -8.14
C PRO A 29 21.67 -7.61 -8.81
N ASP A 30 22.11 -7.38 -10.05
CA ASP A 30 21.86 -6.12 -10.77
C ASP A 30 20.47 -6.10 -11.40
N LEU A 31 19.44 -5.80 -10.60
CA LEU A 31 18.06 -5.66 -11.05
C LEU A 31 17.67 -4.20 -11.17
N THR A 32 16.91 -3.89 -12.21
CA THR A 32 16.26 -2.59 -12.37
C THR A 32 14.75 -2.75 -12.50
N PHE A 33 14.03 -1.99 -11.69
CA PHE A 33 12.58 -1.88 -11.74
C PHE A 33 12.23 -0.49 -12.28
N SER A 34 11.34 -0.43 -13.28
CA SER A 34 10.92 0.82 -13.90
C SER A 34 9.46 0.77 -14.31
N ASN A 35 8.91 1.93 -14.71
CA ASN A 35 7.51 2.07 -15.15
C ASN A 35 6.49 1.49 -14.16
N VAL A 36 6.77 1.61 -12.86
CA VAL A 36 5.91 1.04 -11.83
C VAL A 36 4.63 1.86 -11.72
N VAL A 37 3.49 1.21 -11.94
CA VAL A 37 2.16 1.81 -11.78
C VAL A 37 1.41 1.02 -10.73
N VAL A 38 1.20 1.64 -9.59
CA VAL A 38 0.41 1.06 -8.49
C VAL A 38 -1.04 1.48 -8.64
N ASN A 39 -1.96 0.53 -8.58
CA ASN A 39 -3.40 0.74 -8.59
C ASN A 39 -3.91 1.62 -9.75
N ASN A 40 -3.34 1.46 -10.94
CA ASN A 40 -3.66 2.29 -12.11
C ASN A 40 -3.46 3.81 -11.86
N GLY A 41 -2.50 4.17 -10.98
CA GLY A 41 -2.23 5.56 -10.58
C GLY A 41 -3.25 6.17 -9.62
N LYS A 42 -4.19 5.37 -9.09
CA LYS A 42 -5.24 5.84 -8.15
C LYS A 42 -4.84 5.57 -6.70
N ALA A 43 -5.34 6.41 -5.80
CA ALA A 43 -5.24 6.14 -4.37
C ALA A 43 -5.94 4.81 -4.03
N ILE A 44 -5.31 4.03 -3.15
CA ILE A 44 -5.83 2.77 -2.62
C ILE A 44 -6.74 3.15 -1.44
N VAL A 45 -8.03 2.82 -1.54
CA VAL A 45 -9.01 3.15 -0.48
C VAL A 45 -9.42 1.87 0.23
N VAL A 46 -9.13 1.78 1.53
CA VAL A 46 -9.28 0.54 2.30
C VAL A 46 -10.26 0.71 3.46
N GLY A 47 -11.21 -0.23 3.55
CA GLY A 47 -12.19 -0.36 4.63
C GLY A 47 -11.61 -1.06 5.85
N THR A 48 -12.45 -1.73 6.64
CA THR A 48 -12.02 -2.41 7.87
C THR A 48 -12.02 -3.94 7.80
N THR A 49 -12.60 -4.53 6.75
CA THR A 49 -12.80 -5.98 6.64
C THR A 49 -12.53 -6.54 5.25
N SER A 50 -12.99 -5.88 4.20
CA SER A 50 -12.85 -6.39 2.83
C SER A 50 -11.42 -6.26 2.32
N THR A 51 -10.88 -7.36 1.79
CA THR A 51 -9.62 -7.41 1.06
C THR A 51 -9.69 -6.51 -0.19
N VAL A 52 -8.68 -5.65 -0.35
CA VAL A 52 -8.55 -4.75 -1.50
C VAL A 52 -7.44 -5.28 -2.41
N LYS A 53 -7.81 -5.67 -3.64
CA LYS A 53 -6.85 -6.11 -4.65
C LYS A 53 -6.24 -4.92 -5.37
N VAL A 54 -4.95 -4.73 -5.21
CA VAL A 54 -4.18 -3.62 -5.78
C VAL A 54 -3.37 -4.13 -6.97
N PRO A 55 -3.80 -3.88 -8.22
CA PRO A 55 -3.02 -4.27 -9.39
C PRO A 55 -1.77 -3.40 -9.51
N ILE A 56 -0.65 -4.02 -9.83
CA ILE A 56 0.63 -3.36 -10.08
C ILE A 56 1.14 -3.82 -11.44
N THR A 57 1.66 -2.87 -12.22
CA THR A 57 2.39 -3.17 -13.46
C THR A 57 3.78 -2.54 -13.38
N TYR A 58 4.79 -3.23 -13.90
CA TYR A 58 6.17 -2.73 -13.90
C TYR A 58 7.01 -3.38 -15.00
N THR A 59 8.14 -2.76 -15.31
CA THR A 59 9.19 -3.33 -16.15
C THR A 59 10.33 -3.80 -15.25
N LEU A 60 10.72 -5.06 -15.41
CA LEU A 60 11.84 -5.67 -14.71
C LEU A 60 12.95 -6.00 -15.70
N THR A 61 14.14 -5.45 -15.50
CA THR A 61 15.36 -5.81 -16.24
C THR A 61 16.32 -6.53 -15.28
N HIS A 62 16.83 -7.68 -15.71
CA HIS A 62 17.76 -8.49 -14.93
C HIS A 62 18.82 -9.16 -15.82
N PRO A 63 19.93 -9.68 -15.27
CA PRO A 63 20.94 -10.40 -16.04
C PRO A 63 20.41 -11.74 -16.57
N VAL A 64 20.90 -12.18 -17.74
CA VAL A 64 20.49 -13.45 -18.39
C VAL A 64 20.72 -14.70 -17.53
N GLY A 65 21.66 -14.65 -16.57
CA GLY A 65 21.99 -15.75 -15.67
C GLY A 65 21.34 -15.70 -14.30
N LEU A 66 20.55 -14.66 -13.99
CA LEU A 66 19.88 -14.55 -12.71
C LEU A 66 18.64 -15.47 -12.70
N VAL A 67 18.53 -16.31 -11.67
CA VAL A 67 17.39 -17.20 -11.49
C VAL A 67 16.22 -16.42 -10.90
N ILE A 68 15.18 -16.25 -11.70
CA ILE A 68 13.84 -15.79 -11.28
C ILE A 68 12.86 -16.83 -11.80
N ASP A 69 12.71 -17.92 -11.05
CA ASP A 69 11.92 -19.10 -11.40
C ASP A 69 10.61 -19.18 -10.59
N ASN A 70 10.35 -18.18 -9.75
CA ASN A 70 9.23 -18.12 -8.82
C ASN A 70 9.18 -19.32 -7.83
N LYS A 71 10.33 -19.94 -7.56
CA LYS A 71 10.49 -21.04 -6.60
C LYS A 71 11.63 -20.78 -5.64
N THR A 72 12.82 -20.54 -6.20
CA THR A 72 14.04 -20.22 -5.47
C THR A 72 14.33 -18.73 -5.55
N GLY A 73 14.12 -18.11 -6.71
CA GLY A 73 14.27 -16.67 -6.91
C GLY A 73 12.93 -16.02 -7.26
N ILE A 74 12.54 -14.99 -6.51
CA ILE A 74 11.30 -14.22 -6.71
C ILE A 74 11.66 -12.74 -6.78
N ALA A 75 11.11 -12.01 -7.76
CA ALA A 75 11.28 -10.56 -7.88
C ALA A 75 9.93 -9.88 -8.08
N GLY A 76 9.62 -8.87 -7.28
CA GLY A 76 8.32 -8.19 -7.31
C GLY A 76 8.39 -6.75 -6.80
N ILE A 77 7.23 -6.15 -6.57
CA ILE A 77 7.09 -4.81 -5.99
C ILE A 77 6.55 -4.92 -4.56
N ALA A 78 7.19 -4.18 -3.67
CA ALA A 78 6.75 -3.94 -2.31
C ALA A 78 6.25 -2.50 -2.16
N LEU A 79 5.23 -2.32 -1.32
CA LEU A 79 4.84 -1.02 -0.79
C LEU A 79 5.36 -0.92 0.63
N TYR A 80 6.00 0.20 0.99
CA TYR A 80 6.50 0.38 2.35
C TYR A 80 6.23 1.77 2.91
N ARG A 81 6.15 1.84 4.23
CA ARG A 81 6.06 3.06 5.02
C ARG A 81 7.34 3.23 5.83
N GLY A 82 7.81 4.46 5.98
CA GLY A 82 9.03 4.78 6.70
C GLY A 82 9.86 5.84 5.99
N SER A 83 10.95 6.32 6.60
CA SER A 83 11.80 7.35 5.98
C SER A 83 12.69 6.78 4.87
N SER A 84 13.13 5.54 5.01
CA SER A 84 14.03 4.81 4.10
C SER A 84 13.81 3.30 4.23
N LEU A 85 14.38 2.50 3.32
CA LEU A 85 14.36 1.04 3.40
C LEU A 85 15.01 0.50 4.69
N SER A 86 16.01 1.19 5.24
CA SER A 86 16.62 0.84 6.52
C SER A 86 15.82 1.26 7.76
N LYS A 87 14.71 1.99 7.56
CA LYS A 87 13.84 2.52 8.62
C LYS A 87 12.38 2.31 8.25
N MET A 88 12.07 1.12 7.74
CA MET A 88 10.69 0.72 7.45
C MET A 88 9.91 0.58 8.75
N GLN A 89 8.67 1.03 8.70
CA GLN A 89 7.72 0.97 9.81
C GLN A 89 6.55 0.05 9.49
N ASN A 90 6.33 -0.24 8.21
CA ASN A 90 5.32 -1.16 7.71
C ASN A 90 5.64 -1.49 6.23
N GLU A 91 5.25 -2.67 5.76
CA GLU A 91 5.49 -3.15 4.40
C GLU A 91 4.35 -4.06 3.92
N MET A 92 4.20 -4.17 2.61
CA MET A 92 3.23 -5.04 1.95
C MET A 92 3.81 -5.55 0.64
N GLU A 93 3.64 -6.83 0.40
CA GLU A 93 4.07 -7.54 -0.79
C GLU A 93 2.92 -8.40 -1.33
N SER A 94 3.08 -8.92 -2.53
CA SER A 94 2.15 -9.88 -3.11
C SER A 94 2.42 -11.27 -2.53
N ASP A 95 1.40 -11.93 -1.97
CA ASP A 95 1.47 -13.36 -1.63
C ASP A 95 1.44 -14.25 -2.88
N ASP A 96 0.87 -13.74 -3.97
CA ASP A 96 0.80 -14.41 -5.26
C ASP A 96 2.04 -14.10 -6.11
N LEU A 97 2.45 -15.06 -6.93
CA LEU A 97 3.58 -14.90 -7.84
C LEU A 97 3.27 -13.88 -8.95
N PRO A 98 4.25 -13.03 -9.33
CA PRO A 98 4.08 -12.09 -10.43
C PRO A 98 4.01 -12.82 -11.78
N SER A 99 3.24 -12.25 -12.71
CA SER A 99 3.14 -12.70 -14.10
C SER A 99 3.99 -11.79 -14.99
N CYS A 100 5.09 -12.32 -15.50
CA CYS A 100 6.05 -11.61 -16.34
C CYS A 100 6.10 -12.18 -17.76
N THR A 101 6.15 -11.31 -18.75
CA THR A 101 6.37 -11.65 -20.16
C THR A 101 7.65 -10.98 -20.66
N THR A 102 8.57 -11.75 -21.23
CA THR A 102 9.80 -11.21 -21.83
C THR A 102 9.47 -10.34 -23.03
N THR A 103 9.94 -9.09 -22.99
CA THR A 103 9.76 -8.11 -24.06
C THR A 103 11.04 -7.91 -24.88
N SER A 104 12.20 -8.16 -24.29
CA SER A 104 13.49 -8.06 -24.98
C SER A 104 14.58 -8.87 -24.28
N THR A 105 15.54 -9.36 -25.05
CA THR A 105 16.73 -10.07 -24.58
C THR A 105 17.95 -9.52 -25.32
N THR A 106 19.01 -9.21 -24.57
CA THR A 106 20.33 -8.87 -25.10
C THR A 106 21.33 -9.97 -24.74
N ALA A 107 22.62 -9.79 -25.08
CA ALA A 107 23.65 -10.73 -24.68
C ALA A 107 23.84 -10.83 -23.15
N THR A 108 23.46 -9.78 -22.40
CA THR A 108 23.72 -9.71 -20.95
C THR A 108 22.46 -9.55 -20.10
N THR A 109 21.35 -9.08 -20.67
CA THR A 109 20.13 -8.76 -19.93
C THR A 109 18.85 -9.33 -20.56
N VAL A 110 17.86 -9.58 -19.72
CA VAL A 110 16.48 -9.89 -20.08
C VAL A 110 15.60 -8.78 -19.51
N THR A 111 14.67 -8.28 -20.31
CA THR A 111 13.66 -7.30 -19.88
C THR A 111 12.28 -7.92 -19.98
N ASN A 112 11.50 -7.80 -18.91
CA ASN A 112 10.16 -8.32 -18.79
C ASN A 112 9.17 -7.19 -18.50
N SER A 113 7.96 -7.32 -19.05
CA SER A 113 6.78 -6.61 -18.59
C SER A 113 6.05 -7.50 -17.59
N CYS A 114 5.86 -7.01 -16.37
CA CYS A 114 5.32 -7.78 -15.26
C CYS A 114 4.04 -7.17 -14.72
N THR A 115 3.16 -8.04 -14.23
CA THR A 115 1.95 -7.68 -13.49
C THR A 115 1.84 -8.50 -12.22
N GLU A 116 1.38 -7.90 -11.13
CA GLU A 116 1.10 -8.59 -9.87
C GLU A 116 -0.05 -7.90 -9.12
N VAL A 117 -0.54 -8.53 -8.05
CA VAL A 117 -1.66 -8.01 -7.26
C VAL A 117 -1.33 -8.12 -5.78
N ILE A 118 -1.15 -6.98 -5.12
CA ILE A 118 -1.07 -6.96 -3.65
C ILE A 118 -2.50 -7.06 -3.10
N ALA A 119 -2.79 -8.12 -2.36
CA ALA A 119 -4.05 -8.32 -1.67
C ALA A 119 -3.99 -7.70 -0.27
N ILE A 120 -4.54 -6.50 -0.11
CA ILE A 120 -4.49 -5.78 1.16
C ILE A 120 -5.66 -6.21 2.03
N GLU A 121 -5.38 -7.09 3.00
CA GLU A 121 -6.29 -7.42 4.08
C GLU A 121 -6.14 -6.37 5.19
N PRO A 122 -7.18 -5.57 5.50
CA PRO A 122 -6.99 -4.41 6.38
C PRO A 122 -6.52 -4.77 7.79
N ARG A 123 -6.81 -6.00 8.25
CA ARG A 123 -6.49 -6.48 9.59
C ARG A 123 -5.06 -6.99 9.73
N ASP A 124 -4.44 -7.38 8.63
CA ASP A 124 -3.10 -7.96 8.64
C ASP A 124 -2.04 -6.88 8.42
N TYR A 125 -2.40 -5.81 7.71
CA TYR A 125 -1.45 -4.80 7.28
C TYR A 125 -1.60 -3.42 7.94
N PHE A 126 -2.72 -3.13 8.62
CA PHE A 126 -2.94 -1.81 9.21
C PHE A 126 -3.14 -1.86 10.72
N PHE A 127 -2.26 -1.15 11.42
CA PHE A 127 -2.19 -1.16 12.88
C PHE A 127 -2.56 0.20 13.48
N GLY A 128 -2.64 1.26 12.69
CA GLY A 128 -2.85 2.61 13.23
C GLY A 128 -3.34 3.67 12.24
N ALA A 129 -3.59 4.87 12.75
CA ALA A 129 -3.84 6.07 11.94
C ALA A 129 -2.67 6.43 11.01
N SER A 130 -1.45 6.11 11.42
CA SER A 130 -0.22 6.40 10.66
C SER A 130 -0.11 5.64 9.34
N ASP A 131 -0.84 4.55 9.17
CA ASP A 131 -0.79 3.78 7.92
C ASP A 131 -1.62 4.41 6.80
N ALA A 132 -2.44 5.42 7.11
CA ALA A 132 -3.15 6.20 6.12
C ALA A 132 -2.27 7.38 5.68
N GLY A 133 -1.92 7.43 4.39
CA GLY A 133 -1.12 8.49 3.80
C GLY A 133 -0.23 7.99 2.67
N THR A 134 0.95 8.60 2.55
CA THR A 134 1.91 8.29 1.50
C THR A 134 2.72 7.04 1.84
N TRP A 135 2.67 6.06 0.95
CA TRP A 135 3.52 4.88 0.93
C TRP A 135 4.52 4.99 -0.22
N LYS A 136 5.72 4.44 -0.03
CA LYS A 136 6.78 4.39 -1.04
C LYS A 136 6.75 3.05 -1.74
N VAL A 137 7.28 3.04 -2.95
CA VAL A 137 7.37 1.85 -3.79
C VAL A 137 8.83 1.39 -3.84
N ALA A 138 9.02 0.08 -3.68
CA ALA A 138 10.31 -0.58 -3.84
C ALA A 138 10.16 -1.82 -4.72
N GLY A 139 11.21 -2.18 -5.46
CA GLY A 139 11.33 -3.50 -6.05
C GLY A 139 12.10 -4.39 -5.08
N PHE A 140 11.85 -5.69 -5.09
CA PHE A 140 12.57 -6.63 -4.25
C PHE A 140 13.05 -7.85 -5.04
N TYR A 141 14.04 -8.52 -4.50
CA TYR A 141 14.47 -9.85 -4.93
C TYR A 141 14.71 -10.73 -3.71
N GLY A 142 13.97 -11.82 -3.62
CA GLY A 142 14.15 -12.87 -2.63
C GLY A 142 14.81 -14.09 -3.25
N LEU A 143 15.82 -14.63 -2.58
CA LEU A 143 16.46 -15.89 -2.92
C LEU A 143 16.36 -16.85 -1.74
N SER A 144 15.75 -18.01 -1.96
CA SER A 144 15.66 -19.10 -0.99
C SER A 144 16.37 -20.33 -1.55
N THR A 145 17.36 -20.83 -0.81
CA THR A 145 18.01 -22.12 -1.09
C THR A 145 17.87 -23.01 0.13
N SER A 146 17.53 -24.28 -0.07
CA SER A 146 17.39 -25.24 1.02
C SER A 146 18.01 -26.58 0.68
N THR A 147 18.56 -27.24 1.71
CA THR A 147 18.94 -28.65 1.67
C THR A 147 17.94 -29.44 2.52
N THR A 148 17.08 -30.20 1.85
CA THR A 148 16.08 -31.05 2.52
C THR A 148 16.60 -32.44 2.85
N ASP A 149 17.90 -32.69 2.62
CA ASP A 149 18.58 -33.87 3.14
C ASP A 149 18.66 -33.74 4.67
N ASP A 150 17.92 -34.59 5.37
CA ASP A 150 17.86 -34.64 6.82
C ASP A 150 18.89 -35.62 7.41
N SER A 151 19.86 -36.08 6.61
CA SER A 151 20.97 -36.90 7.08
C SER A 151 21.65 -36.25 8.29
N GLY A 152 21.66 -36.98 9.40
CA GLY A 152 22.16 -36.44 10.68
C GLY A 152 21.15 -35.57 11.44
N ASN A 153 19.85 -35.64 11.10
CA ASN A 153 18.75 -34.86 11.67
C ASN A 153 18.97 -33.34 11.56
N HIS A 154 19.49 -32.89 10.41
CA HIS A 154 19.81 -31.49 10.13
C HIS A 154 19.37 -31.12 8.72
N ILE A 155 18.65 -30.00 8.59
CA ILE A 155 18.34 -29.36 7.32
C ILE A 155 18.91 -27.94 7.33
N SER A 156 19.22 -27.38 6.16
CA SER A 156 19.67 -26.00 6.03
C SER A 156 18.76 -25.21 5.10
N VAL A 157 18.50 -23.95 5.46
CA VAL A 157 17.74 -23.01 4.64
C VAL A 157 18.43 -21.66 4.71
N ASN A 158 18.75 -21.10 3.56
CA ASN A 158 19.36 -19.78 3.40
C ASN A 158 18.42 -18.86 2.64
N TYR A 159 18.20 -17.68 3.21
CA TYR A 159 17.39 -16.62 2.62
C TYR A 159 18.25 -15.38 2.37
N GLY A 160 18.18 -14.86 1.14
CA GLY A 160 18.70 -13.55 0.75
C GLY A 160 17.53 -12.66 0.33
N TYR A 161 17.61 -11.37 0.67
CA TYR A 161 16.57 -10.41 0.33
C TYR A 161 17.18 -9.04 0.06
N ASP A 162 16.95 -8.50 -1.13
CA ASP A 162 17.42 -7.19 -1.57
C ASP A 162 16.22 -6.31 -1.97
N MET A 163 16.34 -5.01 -1.72
CA MET A 163 15.30 -4.02 -2.09
C MET A 163 15.89 -2.79 -2.77
N TRP A 164 15.19 -2.30 -3.79
CA TRP A 164 15.50 -1.09 -4.53
C TRP A 164 14.38 -0.07 -4.38
N GLY A 165 14.66 1.00 -3.65
CA GLY A 165 13.70 2.09 -3.40
C GLY A 165 13.70 3.13 -4.52
N GLY A 166 12.92 4.21 -4.31
CA GLY A 166 12.90 5.35 -5.23
C GLY A 166 12.02 5.14 -6.46
N LEU A 167 11.15 4.13 -6.46
CA LEU A 167 10.27 3.79 -7.59
C LEU A 167 8.95 4.57 -7.60
N GLY A 168 8.88 5.66 -6.83
CA GLY A 168 7.68 6.48 -6.67
C GLY A 168 6.94 6.24 -5.36
N THR A 169 5.69 6.71 -5.32
CA THR A 169 4.83 6.68 -4.14
C THR A 169 3.39 6.41 -4.51
N THR A 170 2.62 5.84 -3.59
CA THR A 170 1.17 5.69 -3.68
C THR A 170 0.47 6.26 -2.45
N GLN A 171 -0.81 6.59 -2.57
CA GLN A 171 -1.64 7.03 -1.46
C GLN A 171 -2.50 5.87 -0.97
N ILE A 172 -2.39 5.53 0.31
CA ILE A 172 -3.31 4.63 1.00
C ILE A 172 -4.24 5.46 1.87
N LYS A 173 -5.55 5.31 1.69
CA LYS A 173 -6.57 6.11 2.36
C LYS A 173 -7.59 5.23 3.07
N ARG A 174 -8.03 5.68 4.25
CA ARG A 174 -9.18 5.09 4.95
C ARG A 174 -10.46 5.31 4.13
N ALA A 175 -11.27 4.28 3.97
CA ALA A 175 -12.58 4.41 3.33
C ALA A 175 -13.52 5.26 4.19
N ALA A 176 -14.26 6.20 3.59
CA ALA A 176 -15.33 6.94 4.25
C ALA A 176 -16.71 6.34 3.93
N LYS A 177 -17.68 6.56 4.83
CA LYS A 177 -19.10 6.26 4.64
C LYS A 177 -19.92 7.50 4.99
N LEU A 178 -21.02 7.67 4.27
CA LEU A 178 -21.85 8.86 4.36
C LEU A 178 -23.32 8.46 4.28
N THR A 179 -24.15 9.03 5.14
CA THR A 179 -25.61 8.85 5.13
C THR A 179 -26.32 10.19 4.94
N ALA A 180 -27.56 10.15 4.47
CA ALA A 180 -28.45 11.30 4.36
C ALA A 180 -29.88 10.84 4.69
N ASP A 181 -30.62 11.69 5.40
CA ASP A 181 -32.01 11.48 5.82
C ASP A 181 -32.67 12.87 5.94
N ALA A 182 -33.66 13.14 5.10
CA ALA A 182 -34.35 14.40 4.95
C ALA A 182 -35.75 14.30 5.57
N THR A 183 -36.08 15.23 6.48
CA THR A 183 -37.36 15.20 7.21
C THR A 183 -37.91 16.61 7.46
N PRO A 184 -39.24 16.82 7.54
CA PRO A 184 -40.30 15.82 7.37
C PRO A 184 -40.54 15.45 5.90
N GLU A 185 -41.10 14.27 5.68
CA GLU A 185 -41.58 13.80 4.38
C GLU A 185 -42.99 13.23 4.54
N PRO A 186 -43.99 13.68 3.76
CA PRO A 186 -43.93 14.78 2.78
C PRO A 186 -43.82 16.17 3.44
N VAL A 187 -43.42 17.19 2.67
CA VAL A 187 -43.27 18.57 3.14
C VAL A 187 -43.93 19.56 2.18
N ASN A 188 -44.60 20.58 2.71
CA ASN A 188 -45.19 21.62 1.85
C ASN A 188 -44.10 22.51 1.25
N LYS A 189 -44.30 22.96 0.01
CA LYS A 189 -43.40 23.86 -0.70
C LYS A 189 -43.08 25.11 0.13
N GLY A 190 -41.80 25.50 0.14
CA GLY A 190 -41.27 26.64 0.89
C GLY A 190 -41.10 26.40 2.40
N LYS A 191 -41.52 25.24 2.93
CA LYS A 191 -41.26 24.89 4.33
C LYS A 191 -39.85 24.36 4.52
N THR A 192 -39.44 24.37 5.78
CA THR A 192 -38.10 23.96 6.19
C THR A 192 -38.02 22.44 6.22
N LEU A 193 -37.00 21.92 5.55
CA LEU A 193 -36.59 20.52 5.56
C LEU A 193 -35.27 20.41 6.32
N THR A 194 -35.15 19.45 7.23
CA THR A 194 -33.91 19.13 7.94
C THR A 194 -33.28 17.90 7.30
N VAL A 195 -32.04 18.01 6.85
CA VAL A 195 -31.26 16.88 6.34
C VAL A 195 -30.21 16.49 7.36
N LYS A 196 -30.36 15.30 7.94
CA LYS A 196 -29.40 14.68 8.86
C LYS A 196 -28.54 13.65 8.13
N GLY A 197 -27.40 13.32 8.72
CA GLY A 197 -26.49 12.32 8.21
C GLY A 197 -25.31 12.09 9.14
N ALA A 198 -24.39 11.23 8.73
CA ALA A 198 -23.12 11.03 9.43
C ALA A 198 -22.00 10.77 8.43
N LEU A 199 -20.88 11.47 8.59
CA LEU A 199 -19.61 11.13 7.95
C LEU A 199 -18.80 10.26 8.89
N THR A 200 -18.54 9.02 8.49
CA THR A 200 -17.67 8.10 9.23
C THR A 200 -16.52 7.64 8.35
N ARG A 201 -15.42 7.17 8.95
CA ARG A 201 -14.31 6.57 8.21
C ARG A 201 -13.82 5.30 8.88
N ALA A 202 -13.14 4.47 8.10
CA ALA A 202 -12.51 3.26 8.59
C ALA A 202 -11.52 3.59 9.72
N ASP A 203 -11.63 2.81 10.78
CA ASP A 203 -10.73 2.81 11.91
C ASP A 203 -10.14 1.42 12.05
N TRP A 204 -8.89 1.28 11.60
CA TRP A 204 -8.21 -0.01 11.53
C TRP A 204 -7.86 -0.56 12.91
N GLU A 205 -7.59 0.31 13.89
CA GLU A 205 -7.31 -0.07 15.29
C GLU A 205 -8.53 -0.72 15.96
N THR A 206 -9.71 -0.15 15.74
CA THR A 206 -10.96 -0.67 16.33
C THR A 206 -11.70 -1.62 15.41
N THR A 207 -11.22 -1.80 14.18
CA THR A 207 -11.85 -2.54 13.08
C THR A 207 -13.28 -2.07 12.73
N LYS A 208 -13.63 -0.84 13.11
CA LYS A 208 -14.97 -0.25 12.96
C LYS A 208 -14.93 1.03 12.14
N TYR A 209 -16.10 1.56 11.79
CA TYR A 209 -16.19 2.93 11.26
C TYR A 209 -16.44 3.89 12.42
N SER A 210 -15.60 4.91 12.54
CA SER A 210 -15.70 5.95 13.56
C SER A 210 -16.07 7.30 12.94
N GLY A 211 -16.69 8.16 13.75
CA GLY A 211 -17.13 9.48 13.32
C GLY A 211 -15.98 10.37 12.88
N TYR A 212 -16.08 10.97 11.69
CA TYR A 212 -15.04 11.85 11.16
C TYR A 212 -15.48 13.32 11.25
N ALA A 213 -15.10 13.98 12.34
CA ALA A 213 -15.47 15.35 12.66
C ALA A 213 -14.60 16.41 11.94
N GLY A 214 -15.07 17.65 11.90
CA GLY A 214 -14.34 18.81 11.38
C GLY A 214 -14.18 18.85 9.86
N GLN A 215 -14.92 18.03 9.13
CA GLN A 215 -14.77 17.90 7.67
C GLN A 215 -15.83 18.69 6.93
N SER A 216 -15.41 19.34 5.84
CA SER A 216 -16.33 19.99 4.90
C SER A 216 -17.08 18.95 4.07
N VAL A 217 -18.41 18.99 4.10
CA VAL A 217 -19.30 18.06 3.39
C VAL A 217 -20.37 18.85 2.65
N ALA A 218 -20.54 18.57 1.35
CA ALA A 218 -21.55 19.21 0.52
C ALA A 218 -22.89 18.49 0.66
N LEU A 219 -23.94 19.22 1.01
CA LEU A 219 -25.32 18.79 0.77
C LEU A 219 -25.67 19.11 -0.69
N GLN A 220 -26.09 18.09 -1.41
CA GLN A 220 -26.48 18.17 -2.81
C GLN A 220 -27.96 17.82 -2.98
N PHE A 221 -28.59 18.44 -3.96
CA PHE A 221 -29.97 18.15 -4.37
C PHE A 221 -30.03 17.81 -5.85
N LYS A 222 -30.86 16.83 -6.21
CA LYS A 222 -31.21 16.50 -7.59
C LYS A 222 -32.73 16.50 -7.72
N ALA A 223 -33.26 17.49 -8.43
CA ALA A 223 -34.69 17.57 -8.72
C ALA A 223 -35.18 16.32 -9.48
N LYS A 224 -36.45 15.97 -9.30
CA LYS A 224 -37.11 14.89 -10.05
C LYS A 224 -36.97 15.16 -11.57
N GLY A 225 -36.56 14.14 -12.32
CA GLY A 225 -36.30 14.26 -13.76
C GLY A 225 -34.95 14.89 -14.14
N ALA A 226 -34.19 15.44 -13.18
CA ALA A 226 -32.84 15.95 -13.46
C ALA A 226 -31.81 14.81 -13.52
N THR A 227 -30.76 15.00 -14.32
CA THR A 227 -29.68 14.03 -14.51
C THR A 227 -28.52 14.22 -13.52
N ALA A 228 -28.39 15.38 -12.88
CA ALA A 228 -27.24 15.73 -12.06
C ALA A 228 -27.61 16.36 -10.71
N TYR A 229 -26.82 16.04 -9.70
CA TYR A 229 -26.87 16.67 -8.38
C TYR A 229 -26.18 18.04 -8.40
N LYS A 230 -26.76 19.02 -7.71
CA LYS A 230 -26.17 20.34 -7.49
C LYS A 230 -25.94 20.57 -6.01
N THR A 231 -24.79 21.13 -5.63
CA THR A 231 -24.53 21.54 -4.25
C THR A 231 -25.47 22.68 -3.88
N VAL A 232 -26.26 22.48 -2.82
CA VAL A 232 -27.18 23.48 -2.28
C VAL A 232 -26.67 24.09 -0.98
N LYS A 233 -25.79 23.36 -0.26
CA LYS A 233 -25.18 23.85 0.97
C LYS A 233 -23.88 23.10 1.27
N THR A 234 -23.00 23.70 2.04
CA THR A 234 -21.83 23.04 2.63
C THR A 234 -21.93 23.10 4.15
N VAL A 235 -21.65 21.99 4.82
CA VAL A 235 -21.68 21.85 6.27
C VAL A 235 -20.35 21.31 6.78
N THR A 236 -20.04 21.56 8.04
CA THR A 236 -18.91 20.92 8.71
C THR A 236 -19.42 19.78 9.58
N SER A 237 -18.82 18.59 9.49
CA SER A 237 -19.19 17.47 10.34
C SER A 237 -18.88 17.76 11.81
N GLY A 238 -19.87 17.54 12.67
CA GLY A 238 -19.76 17.75 14.11
C GLY A 238 -19.21 16.54 14.86
N SER A 239 -19.46 16.50 16.16
CA SER A 239 -19.09 15.39 17.04
C SER A 239 -19.60 14.05 16.49
N LYS A 240 -18.76 13.00 16.59
CA LYS A 240 -19.03 11.68 16.01
C LYS A 240 -19.34 11.71 14.50
N GLY A 241 -18.92 12.76 13.78
CA GLY A 241 -19.16 12.91 12.35
C GLY A 241 -20.59 13.31 11.99
N ALA A 242 -21.39 13.76 12.95
CA ALA A 242 -22.78 14.14 12.71
C ALA A 242 -22.89 15.26 11.67
N LEU A 243 -23.85 15.13 10.75
CA LEU A 243 -24.20 16.13 9.76
C LEU A 243 -25.64 16.54 10.00
N THR A 244 -25.90 17.84 10.08
CA THR A 244 -27.26 18.35 10.15
C THR A 244 -27.32 19.73 9.54
N THR A 245 -28.33 19.96 8.71
CA THR A 245 -28.64 21.30 8.22
C THR A 245 -30.10 21.39 7.81
N THR A 246 -30.59 22.61 7.70
CA THR A 246 -31.87 22.92 7.09
C THR A 246 -31.72 23.52 5.69
N VAL A 247 -32.72 23.25 4.84
CA VAL A 247 -32.94 23.83 3.51
C VAL A 247 -34.44 24.11 3.32
N LYS A 248 -34.80 24.81 2.23
CA LYS A 248 -36.21 25.03 1.86
C LYS A 248 -36.64 24.01 0.81
N ALA A 249 -37.76 23.33 1.05
CA ALA A 249 -38.34 22.40 0.10
C ALA A 249 -38.89 23.17 -1.12
N SER A 250 -38.22 23.11 -2.26
CA SER A 250 -38.62 23.86 -3.47
C SER A 250 -39.37 23.02 -4.50
N ALA A 251 -39.03 21.74 -4.60
CA ALA A 251 -39.58 20.79 -5.56
C ALA A 251 -39.23 19.35 -5.12
N ASP A 252 -39.94 18.38 -5.67
CA ASP A 252 -39.60 16.96 -5.60
C ASP A 252 -38.15 16.69 -6.00
N GLY A 253 -37.48 15.78 -5.30
CA GLY A 253 -36.16 15.30 -5.67
C GLY A 253 -35.41 14.66 -4.53
N SER A 254 -34.14 14.34 -4.76
CA SER A 254 -33.30 13.65 -3.79
C SER A 254 -32.23 14.54 -3.19
N TYR A 255 -32.07 14.48 -1.87
CA TYR A 255 -30.97 15.09 -1.14
C TYR A 255 -29.90 14.05 -0.80
N ARG A 256 -28.63 14.41 -0.92
CA ARG A 256 -27.52 13.57 -0.46
C ARG A 256 -26.37 14.40 0.07
N TYR A 257 -25.60 13.85 0.98
CA TYR A 257 -24.29 14.41 1.32
C TYR A 257 -23.20 13.86 0.38
N SER A 258 -22.16 14.66 0.13
CA SER A 258 -20.96 14.28 -0.62
C SER A 258 -19.71 14.86 0.05
N PHE A 259 -18.74 13.99 0.32
CA PHE A 259 -17.46 14.29 0.94
C PHE A 259 -16.35 14.05 -0.08
N ALA A 260 -15.53 15.07 -0.33
CA ALA A 260 -14.48 15.04 -1.35
C ALA A 260 -13.25 14.20 -0.97
N GLY A 261 -13.14 13.77 0.29
CA GLY A 261 -11.95 13.08 0.79
C GLY A 261 -10.89 14.05 1.31
N THR A 262 -9.80 13.47 1.81
CA THR A 262 -8.59 14.15 2.28
C THR A 262 -7.36 13.39 1.79
N THR A 263 -6.17 13.77 2.24
CA THR A 263 -4.94 13.01 1.98
C THR A 263 -4.99 11.61 2.60
N THR A 264 -5.64 11.43 3.75
CA THR A 264 -5.67 10.16 4.49
C THR A 264 -7.02 9.43 4.43
N THR A 265 -8.04 10.00 3.78
CA THR A 265 -9.39 9.41 3.74
C THR A 265 -10.00 9.58 2.36
N GLY A 266 -10.54 8.50 1.79
CA GLY A 266 -11.18 8.51 0.48
C GLY A 266 -12.45 9.37 0.45
N ALA A 267 -12.88 9.75 -0.75
CA ALA A 267 -14.16 10.42 -0.96
C ALA A 267 -15.33 9.47 -0.65
N ALA A 268 -16.47 10.01 -0.27
CA ALA A 268 -17.71 9.25 -0.07
C ALA A 268 -18.92 10.07 -0.48
N THR A 269 -19.93 9.42 -1.03
CA THR A 269 -21.20 10.06 -1.39
C THR A 269 -22.33 9.20 -0.85
N ALA A 270 -23.28 9.82 -0.15
CA ALA A 270 -24.44 9.12 0.38
C ALA A 270 -25.40 8.72 -0.74
N THR A 271 -26.18 7.67 -0.50
CA THR A 271 -27.41 7.41 -1.26
C THR A 271 -28.32 8.63 -1.12
N GLY A 272 -29.01 8.99 -2.21
CA GLY A 272 -29.95 10.10 -2.19
C GLY A 272 -31.26 9.71 -1.52
N ASP A 273 -31.76 10.61 -0.68
CA ASP A 273 -33.02 10.48 0.03
C ASP A 273 -34.10 11.35 -0.63
N TYR A 274 -35.22 10.75 -1.02
CA TYR A 274 -36.21 11.39 -1.89
C TYR A 274 -37.31 12.07 -1.10
N VAL A 275 -37.44 13.38 -1.29
CA VAL A 275 -38.46 14.23 -0.67
C VAL A 275 -39.60 14.47 -1.66
N ASP A 276 -40.82 14.16 -1.23
CA ASP A 276 -42.08 14.56 -1.88
C ASP A 276 -42.53 15.94 -1.40
N VAL A 277 -42.68 16.90 -2.32
CA VAL A 277 -43.05 18.29 -2.01
C VAL A 277 -44.48 18.58 -2.46
N LYS A 278 -45.33 18.96 -1.50
CA LYS A 278 -46.75 19.28 -1.71
C LYS A 278 -47.00 20.76 -1.98
#